data_AF-A0A4P9Y0Q7-F1
#
_entry.id   AF-A0A4P9Y0Q7-F1
#
_cell.length_a   1.000
_cell.length_b   1.000
_cell.length_c   1.000
_cell.angle_alpha   90.00
_cell.angle_beta   90.00
_cell.angle_gamma   90.00
#
_symmetry.space_group_name_H-M   'P 1'
#
loop_
_entity.id
_entity.type
_entity.pdbx_description
1 polymer ?
#
loop_
_entity_poly.entity_id
_entity_poly.type
_entity_poly.pdbx_seq_one_letter_code
_entity_poly.pdbx_strand_id
1 'polypeptide(L)'
;MAVCKYWMNGQCRFGDRCRHEHPQSGSSGTKGTVTAAELELLRKDLTVEKPSWPLSSFGPRKDEPCVVAGIDMCFEEMRWMWTMENRATGQCRQYYFEKG
;
A
#
# COMPACT_ATOMS: atom_id res chain seq x y z
N MET A 1 16.10 -8.51 29.12
CA MET A 1 15.23 -9.56 28.55
C MET A 1 16.08 -10.44 27.65
N ALA A 2 15.84 -11.75 27.61
CA ALA A 2 16.62 -12.67 26.79
C ALA A 2 15.80 -13.15 25.59
N VAL A 3 16.43 -13.17 24.41
CA VAL A 3 15.85 -13.68 23.17
C VAL A 3 15.58 -15.19 23.30
N CYS A 4 14.43 -15.65 22.81
CA CYS A 4 14.04 -17.05 22.83
C CYS A 4 14.94 -17.89 21.90
N LYS A 5 15.80 -18.73 22.50
CA LYS A 5 16.66 -19.66 21.75
C LYS A 5 15.86 -20.64 20.88
N TYR A 6 14.69 -21.08 21.33
CA TYR A 6 13.82 -21.99 20.57
C TYR A 6 13.12 -21.31 19.40
N TRP A 7 12.89 -20.00 19.47
CA TRP A 7 12.35 -19.22 18.34
C TRP A 7 13.37 -19.08 17.23
N MET A 8 14.65 -18.81 17.56
CA MET A 8 15.73 -18.78 16.56
C MET A 8 15.89 -20.12 15.82
N ASN A 9 15.61 -21.23 16.51
CA ASN A 9 15.68 -22.57 15.91
C ASN A 9 14.36 -23.01 15.24
N GLY A 10 13.30 -22.18 15.24
CA GLY A 10 11.99 -22.50 14.66
C GLY A 10 11.18 -23.56 15.42
N GLN A 11 11.53 -23.86 16.67
CA GLN A 11 10.93 -24.92 17.48
C GLN A 11 10.01 -24.39 18.60
N CYS A 12 9.79 -23.06 18.66
CA CYS A 12 8.97 -22.46 19.70
C CYS A 12 7.47 -22.70 19.46
N ARG A 13 6.81 -23.40 20.39
CA ARG A 13 5.37 -23.70 20.33
C ARG A 13 4.47 -22.65 20.98
N PHE A 14 5.05 -21.70 21.71
CA PHE A 14 4.30 -20.74 22.53
C PHE A 14 3.85 -19.50 21.77
N GLY A 15 4.39 -19.26 20.56
CA GLY A 15 4.05 -18.10 19.73
C GLY A 15 4.17 -16.79 20.52
N ASP A 16 3.16 -15.94 20.43
CA ASP A 16 3.13 -14.62 21.08
C ASP A 16 2.97 -14.66 22.61
N ARG A 17 2.69 -15.84 23.18
CA ARG A 17 2.62 -16.04 24.65
C ARG A 17 3.94 -16.53 25.25
N CYS A 18 5.02 -16.52 24.47
CA CYS A 18 6.31 -16.97 24.95
C CYS A 18 6.87 -16.02 26.01
N ARG A 19 7.46 -16.59 27.06
CA ARG A 19 8.11 -15.82 28.14
C ARG A 19 9.36 -15.07 27.67
N HIS A 20 9.97 -15.51 26.57
CA HIS A 20 11.20 -14.96 26.02
C HIS A 20 10.90 -14.18 24.75
N GLU A 21 11.63 -13.11 24.51
CA GLU A 21 11.39 -12.23 23.37
C GLU A 21 11.61 -12.98 22.06
N HIS A 22 10.64 -12.87 21.15
CA HIS A 22 10.75 -13.33 19.78
C HIS A 22 11.15 -12.13 18.92
N PRO A 23 12.34 -12.10 18.32
CA PRO A 23 12.65 -11.11 17.29
C PRO A 23 11.68 -11.36 16.14
N GLN A 24 10.63 -10.55 16.09
CA GLN A 24 9.59 -10.62 15.09
C GLN A 24 10.20 -10.06 13.80
N SER A 25 10.65 -10.95 12.92
CA SER A 25 10.99 -10.55 11.55
C SER A 25 9.70 -10.14 10.85
N GLY A 26 9.36 -8.85 10.92
CA GLY A 26 8.44 -8.20 9.99
C GLY A 26 6.95 -8.18 10.34
N SER A 27 6.56 -8.27 11.60
CA SER A 27 5.14 -8.08 11.99
C SER A 27 4.96 -7.18 13.22
N SER A 28 5.92 -6.30 13.49
CA SER A 28 5.54 -5.06 14.18
C SER A 28 4.77 -4.23 13.17
N GLY A 29 3.47 -4.02 13.44
CA GLY A 29 2.72 -2.89 12.93
C GLY A 29 3.43 -1.61 13.38
N THR A 30 4.52 -1.29 12.69
CA THR A 30 5.14 0.01 12.75
C THR A 30 4.11 0.90 12.12
N LYS A 31 3.38 1.66 12.95
CA LYS A 31 2.75 2.89 12.47
C LYS A 31 3.86 3.64 11.75
N GLY A 32 3.78 3.70 10.43
CA GLY A 32 4.76 4.31 9.55
C GLY A 32 5.15 5.65 10.14
N THR A 33 6.33 5.71 10.76
CA THR A 33 6.85 6.97 11.27
C THR A 33 7.47 7.62 10.05
N VAL A 34 6.61 8.27 9.27
CA VAL A 34 7.03 9.05 8.10
C VAL A 34 8.03 10.08 8.60
N THR A 35 9.23 10.06 8.05
CA THR A 35 10.25 11.05 8.37
C THR A 35 9.80 12.43 7.87
N ALA A 36 10.28 13.50 8.50
CA ALA A 36 9.95 14.85 8.07
C ALA A 36 10.33 15.08 6.58
N ALA A 37 11.42 14.47 6.12
CA ALA A 37 11.85 14.56 4.73
C ALA A 37 10.87 13.88 3.75
N GLU A 38 10.36 12.69 4.10
CA GLU A 38 9.36 11.99 3.28
C GLU A 38 8.06 12.79 3.19
N LEU A 39 7.63 13.41 4.30
CA LEU A 39 6.43 14.26 4.30
C LEU A 39 6.58 15.50 3.40
N GLU A 40 7.77 16.11 3.36
CA GLU A 40 8.06 17.24 2.47
C GLU A 40 8.03 16.82 0.98
N LEU A 41 8.54 15.62 0.66
CA LEU A 41 8.44 15.07 -0.69
C LEU A 41 6.98 14.86 -1.11
N LEU A 42 6.18 14.21 -0.25
CA LEU A 42 4.74 14.02 -0.47
C LEU A 42 4.00 15.35 -0.70
N ARG A 43 4.34 16.41 0.06
CA ARG A 43 3.76 17.74 -0.13
C ARG A 43 4.13 18.32 -1.49
N LYS A 44 5.38 18.18 -1.92
CA LYS A 44 5.83 18.65 -3.23
C LYS A 44 5.10 17.92 -4.37
N ASP A 45 4.93 16.61 -4.25
CA ASP A 45 4.24 15.79 -5.25
C ASP A 45 2.75 16.15 -5.38
N LEU A 46 2.09 16.48 -4.27
CA LEU A 46 0.67 16.84 -4.29
C LEU A 46 0.39 18.29 -4.74
N THR A 47 1.42 19.15 -4.79
CA THR A 47 1.26 20.59 -5.09
C THR A 47 1.93 21.02 -6.38
N VAL A 48 3.22 20.70 -6.55
CA VAL A 48 4.06 21.14 -7.67
C VAL A 48 4.07 20.10 -8.78
N GLU A 49 4.33 18.83 -8.44
CA GLU A 49 4.46 17.72 -9.39
C GLU A 49 3.17 16.88 -9.43
N LYS A 50 2.02 17.55 -9.47
CA LYS A 50 0.71 16.88 -9.40
C LYS A 50 0.57 15.88 -10.56
N PRO A 51 0.26 14.60 -10.30
CA PRO A 51 0.12 13.61 -11.35
C PRO A 51 -1.01 14.00 -12.31
N SER A 52 -0.75 13.86 -13.61
CA SER A 52 -1.75 14.09 -14.67
C SER A 52 -2.88 13.05 -14.63
N TRP A 53 -2.60 11.89 -14.04
CA TRP A 53 -3.57 10.81 -13.87
C TRP A 53 -4.31 10.92 -12.52
N PRO A 54 -5.63 11.10 -12.51
CA PRO A 54 -6.39 11.32 -11.27
C PRO A 54 -6.47 10.11 -10.33
N LEU A 55 -6.29 8.90 -10.85
CA LEU A 55 -6.38 7.65 -10.08
C LEU A 55 -5.02 7.07 -9.71
N SER A 56 -3.92 7.80 -9.92
CA SER A 56 -2.64 7.35 -9.37
C SER A 56 -2.58 7.71 -7.89
N SER A 57 -2.29 6.73 -7.04
CA SER A 57 -1.98 6.94 -5.63
C SER A 57 -0.67 6.24 -5.29
N PHE A 58 0.19 6.89 -4.51
CA PHE A 58 1.49 6.34 -4.12
C PHE A 58 1.64 6.28 -2.60
N GLY A 59 2.57 5.46 -2.14
CA GLY A 59 3.00 5.39 -0.74
C GLY A 59 4.29 6.18 -0.51
N PRO A 60 4.62 6.54 0.74
CA PRO A 60 5.91 7.16 1.08
C PRO A 60 7.11 6.26 0.75
N ARG A 61 6.90 4.93 0.82
CA ARG A 61 7.89 3.90 0.57
C ARG A 61 7.33 2.82 -0.35
N LYS A 62 8.24 2.08 -1.00
CA LYS A 62 7.91 1.01 -1.95
C LYS A 62 7.12 -0.14 -1.32
N ASP A 63 7.45 -0.47 -0.08
CA ASP A 63 6.90 -1.59 0.71
C ASP A 63 5.75 -1.17 1.64
N GLU A 64 5.35 0.09 1.61
CA GLU A 64 4.25 0.63 2.39
C GLU A 64 2.98 0.76 1.52
N PRO A 65 1.77 0.54 2.07
CA PRO A 65 0.55 0.76 1.31
C PRO A 65 0.47 2.20 0.77
N CYS A 66 -0.26 2.34 -0.34
CA CYS A 66 -0.58 3.64 -0.91
C CYS A 66 -1.32 4.52 0.09
N VAL A 67 -1.12 5.84 0.01
CA VAL A 67 -1.78 6.84 0.87
C VAL A 67 -3.29 6.71 0.80
N VAL A 68 -3.85 6.44 -0.38
CA VAL A 68 -5.27 6.13 -0.56
C VAL A 68 -5.43 4.72 -1.10
N ALA A 69 -5.86 3.81 -0.23
CA ALA A 69 -6.06 2.41 -0.59
C ALA A 69 -7.21 2.23 -1.59
N GLY A 70 -7.02 1.35 -2.58
CA GLY A 70 -8.07 0.92 -3.52
C GLY A 70 -8.40 1.93 -4.64
N ILE A 71 -7.64 3.01 -4.74
CA ILE A 71 -7.81 4.02 -5.82
C ILE A 71 -6.69 3.91 -6.87
N ASP A 72 -5.52 3.39 -6.50
CA ASP A 72 -4.38 3.30 -7.42
C ASP A 72 -4.68 2.37 -8.61
N MET A 73 -4.72 2.95 -9.80
CA MET A 73 -5.04 2.22 -11.02
C MET A 73 -4.36 2.89 -12.21
N CYS A 74 -3.70 2.13 -13.08
CA CYS A 74 -3.04 2.69 -14.26
C CYS A 74 -4.02 2.87 -15.45
N PHE A 75 -3.59 3.65 -16.46
CA PHE A 75 -4.35 3.89 -17.68
C PHE A 75 -4.73 2.60 -18.41
N GLU A 76 -3.80 1.64 -18.46
CA GLU A 76 -4.01 0.36 -19.13
C GLU A 76 -4.95 -0.56 -18.37
N GLU A 77 -4.92 -0.55 -17.03
CA GLU A 77 -5.91 -1.28 -16.21
C GLU A 77 -7.32 -0.73 -16.42
N MET A 78 -7.48 0.60 -16.45
CA MET A 78 -8.78 1.20 -16.76
C MET A 78 -9.27 0.86 -18.15
N ARG A 79 -8.38 0.93 -19.16
CA ARG A 79 -8.70 0.54 -20.52
C ARG A 79 -9.07 -0.94 -20.59
N TRP A 80 -8.36 -1.80 -19.86
CA TRP A 80 -8.64 -3.23 -19.79
C TRP A 80 -10.02 -3.50 -19.17
N MET A 81 -10.33 -2.88 -18.02
CA MET A 81 -11.65 -3.00 -17.39
C MET A 81 -12.77 -2.56 -18.33
N TRP A 82 -12.58 -1.45 -19.05
CA TRP A 82 -13.53 -1.01 -20.08
C TRP A 82 -13.71 -2.06 -21.18
N THR A 83 -12.62 -2.67 -21.68
CA THR A 83 -12.73 -3.73 -22.69
C THR A 83 -13.42 -4.99 -22.17
N MET A 84 -13.18 -5.36 -20.90
CA MET A 84 -13.85 -6.48 -20.25
C MET A 84 -15.35 -6.22 -20.06
N GLU A 85 -15.72 -5.05 -19.57
CA GLU A 85 -17.11 -4.67 -19.33
C GLU A 85 -17.89 -4.56 -20.65
N ASN A 86 -17.29 -4.00 -21.70
CA ASN A 86 -17.89 -3.97 -23.03
C ASN A 86 -18.10 -5.37 -23.61
N ARG A 87 -17.15 -6.29 -23.41
CA ARG A 87 -17.31 -7.70 -23.83
C ARG A 87 -18.43 -8.39 -23.06
N ALA A 88 -18.62 -8.05 -21.78
CA ALA A 88 -19.62 -8.67 -20.93
C ALA A 88 -21.03 -8.11 -21.14
N THR A 89 -21.17 -6.80 -21.33
CA THR A 89 -22.46 -6.10 -21.32
C THR A 89 -22.89 -5.53 -22.67
N GLY A 90 -21.96 -5.36 -23.61
CA GLY A 90 -22.21 -4.69 -24.89
C GLY A 90 -22.58 -3.21 -24.78
N GLN A 91 -22.56 -2.61 -23.57
CA GLN A 91 -22.83 -1.19 -23.35
C GLN A 91 -21.55 -0.42 -23.06
N CYS A 92 -21.28 0.57 -23.90
CA CYS A 92 -20.17 1.48 -23.73
C CYS A 92 -20.54 2.59 -22.72
N ARG A 93 -20.34 2.33 -21.43
CA ARG A 93 -20.39 3.41 -20.42
C ARG A 93 -19.08 4.17 -20.42
N GLN A 94 -19.17 5.48 -20.57
CA GLN A 94 -18.02 6.36 -20.51
C GLN A 94 -17.72 6.68 -19.04
N TYR A 95 -16.54 6.31 -18.56
CA TYR A 95 -16.09 6.70 -17.22
C TYR A 95 -15.72 8.18 -17.26
N TYR A 96 -16.66 9.05 -16.87
CA TYR A 96 -16.37 10.45 -16.62
C TYR A 96 -15.97 10.62 -15.16
N PHE A 97 -14.81 11.22 -14.94
CA PHE A 97 -14.44 11.75 -13.63
C PHE A 97 -15.18 13.07 -13.45
N GLU A 98 -16.31 13.05 -12.72
CA GLU A 98 -16.89 14.28 -12.22
C GLU A 98 -15.88 14.92 -11.25
N LYS A 99 -15.35 16.08 -11.64
CA LYS A 99 -14.49 16.89 -10.77
C LYS A 99 -15.35 17.40 -9.60
N GLY A 100 -15.22 16.78 -8.44
CA GLY A 100 -15.59 17.35 -7.14
C GLY A 100 -14.48 18.27 -6.63
#